data_AF-F3KPJ3-F1
#
_entry.id   AF-F3KPJ3-F1
#
_cell.length_a   1.000
_cell.length_b   1.000
_cell.length_c   1.000
_cell.angle_alpha   90.00
_cell.angle_beta   90.00
_cell.angle_gamma   90.00
#
_symmetry.space_group_name_H-M   'P 1'
#
loop_
_entity.id
_entity.type
_entity.pdbx_description
1 polymer ?
#
loop_
_entity_poly.entity_id
_entity_poly.type
_entity_poly.pdbx_seq_one_letter_code
_entity_poly.pdbx_strand_id
1 'polypeptide(L)'
;MRFPVQAVLPFLALPLLLAGCGTPQLFYDRTELRHEPLPEKQVRELPEEILRRLDGRRAVWVDVDGKETPLNSATLPLLPTAELGALWAAVLLGRTGGEYDMRIHVAGKGAAPVSVLIGGNDSLRILSSRGDAPREAALTETKIRERFGLHKTFRGEWSEAERQSLAESLALLLPDELAVLRTVRFERSQRDLGRDKAARYELDGCLARITLYPAGAGFNRFLFVGDIAAPRDAVLFPLLHEIGHAVERAPARHALCTAESLRAAAEKYRSDAWRLRDQPARYNALIRRHDELVRRYDELIAEAELLRNPGPVITAYLRALAGLPPPTDYGRESLQESFAESFALFHADPQALLRARPALYRWFATGGHVQAMNAAIPRGASEAEDEGGEDSPW
;
A
#
# COMPACT_ATOMS: atom_id res chain seq x y z
N MET A 1 -31.12 17.30 12.92
CA MET A 1 -30.40 17.83 11.74
C MET A 1 -30.04 16.69 10.81
N ARG A 2 -30.24 16.83 9.48
CA ARG A 2 -29.70 15.88 8.50
C ARG A 2 -28.35 16.42 8.03
N PHE A 3 -27.26 15.84 8.51
CA PHE A 3 -25.94 16.05 7.93
C PHE A 3 -25.89 15.32 6.59
N PRO A 4 -25.46 15.95 5.49
CA PRO A 4 -24.98 15.20 4.33
C PRO A 4 -23.56 14.68 4.63
N VAL A 5 -23.40 13.87 5.69
CA VAL A 5 -22.22 13.02 5.81
C VAL A 5 -22.51 11.86 4.87
N GLN A 6 -21.98 11.92 3.66
CA GLN A 6 -21.92 10.75 2.81
C GLN A 6 -20.73 9.94 3.30
N ALA A 7 -21.01 9.04 4.25
CA ALA A 7 -20.14 7.88 4.43
C ALA A 7 -20.22 7.10 3.11
N VAL A 8 -19.18 7.22 2.29
CA VAL A 8 -19.06 6.40 1.09
C VAL A 8 -18.58 5.04 1.59
N LEU A 9 -19.53 4.25 2.09
CA LEU A 9 -19.26 2.86 2.39
C LEU A 9 -19.00 2.16 1.06
N PRO A 10 -17.86 1.45 0.88
CA PRO A 10 -17.70 0.57 -0.26
C PRO A 10 -18.87 -0.42 -0.22
N PHE A 11 -19.68 -0.41 -1.28
CA PHE A 11 -20.82 -1.30 -1.43
C PHE A 11 -20.27 -2.72 -1.62
N LEU A 12 -20.04 -3.46 -0.53
CA LEU A 12 -19.94 -4.93 -0.42
C LEU A 12 -19.68 -5.30 1.05
N ALA A 13 -20.72 -5.21 1.89
CA ALA A 13 -20.70 -5.83 3.21
C ALA A 13 -22.04 -6.53 3.43
N LEU A 14 -22.11 -7.81 3.07
CA LEU A 14 -23.13 -8.70 3.60
C LEU A 14 -22.86 -8.85 5.10
N PRO A 15 -23.82 -8.57 6.00
CA PRO A 15 -23.62 -8.83 7.42
C PRO A 15 -23.69 -10.34 7.63
N LEU A 16 -22.55 -11.03 7.55
CA LEU A 16 -22.41 -12.34 8.17
C LEU A 16 -22.41 -12.11 9.69
N LEU A 17 -23.60 -12.22 10.28
CA LEU A 17 -23.81 -12.38 11.71
C LEU A 17 -23.26 -13.74 12.16
N LEU A 18 -21.92 -13.87 12.18
CA LEU A 18 -21.27 -14.92 12.96
C LEU A 18 -21.09 -14.38 14.38
N ALA A 19 -22.03 -14.77 15.24
CA ALA A 19 -21.90 -14.66 16.69
C ALA A 19 -20.76 -15.57 17.18
N GLY A 20 -19.52 -15.12 16.97
CA GLY A 20 -18.33 -15.68 17.60
C GLY A 20 -17.85 -14.71 18.67
N CYS A 21 -17.62 -15.22 19.88
CA CYS A 21 -17.04 -14.49 21.02
C CYS A 21 -15.56 -14.08 20.80
N GLY A 22 -15.24 -13.52 19.63
CA GLY A 22 -13.95 -12.91 19.37
C GLY A 22 -13.94 -11.53 20.01
N THR A 23 -12.97 -11.27 20.88
CA THR A 23 -12.62 -9.90 21.30
C THR A 23 -12.48 -9.05 20.03
N PRO A 24 -13.21 -7.93 19.88
CA PRO A 24 -13.06 -7.05 18.73
C PRO A 24 -11.59 -6.61 18.64
N GLN A 25 -10.89 -7.16 17.66
CA GLN A 25 -9.48 -6.84 17.42
C GLN A 25 -9.38 -5.47 16.77
N LEU A 26 -8.33 -4.72 17.14
CA LEU A 26 -8.04 -3.46 16.49
C LEU A 26 -7.78 -3.70 14.98
N PHE A 27 -8.37 -2.84 14.15
CA PHE A 27 -8.20 -2.76 12.71
C PHE A 27 -8.02 -1.29 12.30
N TYR A 28 -7.38 -1.07 11.17
CA TYR A 28 -7.17 0.24 10.58
C TYR A 28 -8.24 0.49 9.50
N ASP A 29 -9.01 1.55 9.65
CA ASP A 29 -10.14 1.89 8.78
C ASP A 29 -9.76 3.01 7.81
N ARG A 30 -10.04 2.79 6.53
CA ARG A 30 -9.75 3.74 5.45
C ARG A 30 -11.00 4.41 4.88
N THR A 31 -12.13 4.30 5.58
CA THR A 31 -13.40 4.85 5.13
C THR A 31 -13.29 6.37 4.96
N GLU A 32 -13.51 6.83 3.74
CA GLU A 32 -13.50 8.26 3.42
C GLU A 32 -14.76 8.93 3.99
N LEU A 33 -14.55 9.84 4.95
CA LEU A 33 -15.61 10.65 5.52
C LEU A 33 -15.70 11.99 4.79
N ARG A 34 -16.56 12.04 3.79
CA ARG A 34 -16.84 13.28 3.05
C ARG A 34 -17.82 14.14 3.83
N HIS A 35 -17.38 15.34 4.14
CA HIS A 35 -18.21 16.35 4.78
C HIS A 35 -17.91 17.74 4.20
N GLU A 36 -18.94 18.59 4.17
CA GLU A 36 -18.75 20.02 3.94
C GLU A 36 -18.01 20.64 5.14
N PRO A 37 -17.27 21.75 4.95
CA PRO A 37 -16.60 22.43 6.05
C PRO A 37 -17.60 22.74 7.18
N LEU A 38 -17.25 22.38 8.41
CA LEU A 38 -18.17 22.50 9.55
C LEU A 38 -18.43 23.99 9.87
N PRO A 39 -19.68 24.49 9.73
CA PRO A 39 -20.01 25.88 10.05
C PRO A 39 -20.22 26.05 11.56
N GLU A 40 -19.87 27.23 12.10
CA GLU A 40 -19.90 27.50 13.55
C GLU A 40 -21.22 27.15 14.25
N LYS A 41 -22.35 27.40 13.59
CA LYS A 41 -23.67 27.08 14.16
C LYS A 41 -23.84 25.59 14.43
N GLN A 42 -23.37 24.73 13.53
CA GLN A 42 -23.49 23.27 13.68
C GLN A 42 -22.59 22.75 14.81
N VAL A 43 -21.40 23.35 14.96
CA VAL A 43 -20.43 22.99 16.00
C VAL A 43 -21.02 23.15 17.40
N ARG A 44 -21.93 24.11 17.61
CA ARG A 44 -22.57 24.36 18.91
C ARG A 44 -23.53 23.26 19.36
N GLU A 45 -24.13 22.52 18.42
CA GLU A 45 -25.13 21.48 18.73
C GLU A 45 -24.51 20.07 18.83
N LEU A 46 -23.30 19.88 18.28
CA LEU A 46 -22.61 18.58 18.28
C LEU A 46 -22.32 17.99 19.68
N PRO A 47 -21.91 18.76 20.71
CA PRO A 47 -21.53 18.19 22.00
C PRO A 47 -22.66 17.37 22.64
N GLU A 48 -23.90 17.86 22.61
CA GLU A 48 -25.04 17.18 23.23
C GLU A 48 -25.41 15.88 22.49
N GLU A 49 -25.35 15.87 21.16
CA GLU A 49 -25.60 14.68 20.36
C GLU A 49 -24.46 13.66 20.51
N ILE A 50 -23.19 14.09 20.55
CA ILE A 50 -22.05 13.20 20.82
C ILE A 50 -22.19 12.57 22.20
N LEU A 51 -22.51 13.33 23.25
CA LEU A 51 -22.72 12.81 24.60
C LEU A 51 -23.78 11.72 24.64
N ARG A 52 -24.90 11.94 23.94
CA ARG A 52 -25.99 10.95 23.85
C ARG A 52 -25.52 9.66 23.17
N ARG A 53 -24.67 9.76 22.15
CA ARG A 53 -24.14 8.59 21.41
C ARG A 53 -22.97 7.91 22.07
N LEU A 54 -22.25 8.61 22.93
CA LEU A 54 -21.20 7.98 23.73
C LEU A 54 -21.79 6.96 24.69
N ASP A 55 -23.05 7.07 25.13
CA ASP A 55 -23.79 6.03 25.87
C ASP A 55 -22.95 5.27 26.92
N GLY A 56 -22.28 6.01 27.82
CA GLY A 56 -21.45 5.42 28.88
C GLY A 56 -20.08 4.91 28.45
N ARG A 57 -19.70 5.02 27.16
CA ARG A 57 -18.35 4.71 26.66
C ARG A 57 -17.31 5.62 27.30
N ARG A 58 -16.16 5.05 27.66
CA ARG A 58 -15.01 5.82 28.14
C ARG A 58 -14.36 6.53 26.96
N ALA A 59 -14.51 7.85 26.87
CA ALA A 59 -13.87 8.66 25.85
C ALA A 59 -12.87 9.64 26.47
N VAL A 60 -11.68 9.76 25.86
CA VAL A 60 -10.64 10.72 26.26
C VAL A 60 -10.16 11.49 25.04
N TRP A 61 -9.91 12.78 25.21
CA TRP A 61 -9.17 13.59 24.26
C TRP A 61 -7.71 13.68 24.69
N VAL A 62 -6.81 13.51 23.75
CA VAL A 62 -5.37 13.62 23.92
C VAL A 62 -4.91 14.82 23.10
N ASP A 63 -4.45 15.87 23.78
CA ASP A 63 -3.98 17.07 23.11
C ASP A 63 -2.61 16.87 22.44
N VAL A 64 -2.12 17.93 21.78
CA VAL A 64 -0.85 17.92 21.04
C VAL A 64 0.40 17.70 21.90
N ASP A 65 0.26 17.76 23.23
CA ASP A 65 1.32 17.52 24.20
C ASP A 65 1.14 16.17 24.92
N GLY A 66 0.16 15.37 24.50
CA GLY A 66 -0.11 14.03 25.03
C GLY A 66 -0.95 14.03 26.30
N LYS A 67 -1.48 15.16 26.75
CA LYS A 67 -2.28 15.23 27.97
C LYS A 67 -3.67 14.67 27.71
N GLU A 68 -4.07 13.68 28.52
CA GLU A 68 -5.40 13.08 28.45
C GLU A 68 -6.43 13.88 29.26
N THR A 69 -7.55 14.19 28.62
CA THR A 69 -8.71 14.84 29.22
C THR A 69 -9.95 13.97 29.02
N PRO A 70 -10.60 13.47 30.10
CA PRO A 70 -11.85 12.73 29.97
C PRO A 70 -12.95 13.57 29.31
N LEU A 71 -13.68 12.97 28.37
CA LEU A 71 -14.79 13.63 27.69
C LEU A 71 -16.09 13.48 28.47
N ASN A 72 -16.70 14.61 28.81
CA ASN A 72 -17.97 14.72 29.51
C ASN A 72 -18.68 16.03 29.09
N SER A 73 -19.83 16.34 29.70
CA SER A 73 -20.61 17.53 29.36
C SER A 73 -19.87 18.86 29.55
N ALA A 74 -18.87 18.92 30.42
CA ALA A 74 -18.07 20.11 30.65
C ALA A 74 -16.90 20.24 29.67
N THR A 75 -16.28 19.12 29.24
CA THR A 75 -15.06 19.13 28.42
C THR A 75 -15.34 19.06 26.92
N LEU A 76 -16.42 18.40 26.49
CA LEU A 76 -16.76 18.28 25.07
C LEU A 76 -16.95 19.63 24.35
N PRO A 77 -17.65 20.62 24.94
CA PRO A 77 -17.76 21.95 24.32
C PRO A 77 -16.44 22.71 24.19
N LEU A 78 -15.38 22.27 24.88
CA LEU A 78 -14.05 22.88 24.86
C LEU A 78 -13.14 22.28 23.79
N LEU A 79 -13.56 21.19 23.14
CA LEU A 79 -12.77 20.58 22.07
C LEU A 79 -12.62 21.54 20.89
N PRO A 80 -11.45 21.56 20.23
CA PRO A 80 -11.35 22.27 18.98
C PRO A 80 -12.29 21.64 17.92
N THR A 81 -12.70 22.46 16.97
CA THR A 81 -13.77 22.11 16.02
C THR A 81 -13.46 20.86 15.20
N ALA A 82 -12.19 20.64 14.86
CA ALA A 82 -11.77 19.48 14.09
C ALA A 82 -11.96 18.19 14.89
N GLU A 83 -11.54 18.16 16.14
CA GLU A 83 -11.66 17.03 17.06
C GLU A 83 -13.12 16.69 17.35
N LEU A 84 -13.96 17.72 17.53
CA LEU A 84 -15.40 17.53 17.70
C LEU A 84 -16.03 16.91 16.43
N GLY A 85 -15.61 17.37 15.25
CA GLY A 85 -16.05 16.83 13.96
C GLY A 85 -15.61 15.38 13.74
N ALA A 86 -14.35 15.06 14.05
CA ALA A 86 -13.79 13.72 13.98
C ALA A 86 -14.52 12.77 14.93
N LEU A 87 -14.73 13.20 16.18
CA LEU A 87 -15.47 12.42 17.17
C LEU A 87 -16.91 12.17 16.73
N TRP A 88 -17.58 13.21 16.20
CA TRP A 88 -18.92 13.08 15.64
C TRP A 88 -18.98 12.03 14.53
N ALA A 89 -18.04 12.06 13.59
CA ALA A 89 -17.98 11.10 12.51
C ALA A 89 -17.73 9.67 13.02
N ALA A 90 -16.81 9.50 13.98
CA ALA A 90 -16.53 8.20 14.58
C ALA A 90 -17.74 7.60 15.31
N VAL A 91 -18.48 8.40 16.10
CA VAL A 91 -19.70 7.90 16.78
C VAL A 91 -20.86 7.64 15.82
N LEU A 92 -20.92 8.33 14.67
CA LEU A 92 -21.88 8.04 13.61
C LEU A 92 -21.61 6.70 12.93
N LEU A 93 -20.34 6.34 12.71
CA LEU A 93 -19.96 5.06 12.13
C LEU A 93 -20.30 3.88 13.04
N GLY A 94 -20.29 4.08 14.36
CA GLY A 94 -20.72 3.07 15.34
C GLY A 94 -19.85 1.81 15.36
N ARG A 95 -18.66 1.85 14.76
CA ARG A 95 -17.72 0.74 14.70
C ARG A 95 -16.91 0.65 16.00
N THR A 96 -16.42 -0.55 16.31
CA THR A 96 -15.61 -0.86 17.50
C THR A 96 -14.30 -1.46 17.07
N GLY A 97 -13.19 -1.16 17.73
CA GLY A 97 -11.89 -1.71 17.34
C GLY A 97 -11.24 -1.02 16.14
N GLY A 98 -11.64 0.19 15.74
CA GLY A 98 -11.10 0.87 14.55
C GLY A 98 -10.14 2.01 14.88
N GLU A 99 -9.19 2.26 13.98
CA GLU A 99 -8.42 3.50 13.92
C GLU A 99 -8.83 4.30 12.67
N TYR A 100 -9.12 5.59 12.86
CA TYR A 100 -9.61 6.49 11.82
C TYR A 100 -8.72 7.72 11.70
N ASP A 101 -7.95 7.80 10.62
CA ASP A 101 -7.09 8.94 10.31
C ASP A 101 -7.78 9.88 9.31
N MET A 102 -8.30 10.99 9.84
CA MET A 102 -9.16 11.89 9.08
C MET A 102 -8.56 13.29 8.97
N ARG A 103 -8.87 13.98 7.88
CA ARG A 103 -8.67 15.41 7.73
C ARG A 103 -10.02 16.11 7.82
N ILE A 104 -10.24 16.82 8.93
CA ILE A 104 -11.48 17.55 9.17
C ILE A 104 -11.36 18.98 8.65
N HIS A 105 -12.20 19.32 7.67
CA HIS A 105 -12.28 20.67 7.11
C HIS A 105 -13.08 21.60 8.02
N VAL A 106 -12.42 22.65 8.50
CA VAL A 106 -13.02 23.70 9.33
C VAL A 106 -13.11 24.99 8.52
N ALA A 107 -14.30 25.58 8.46
CA ALA A 107 -14.55 26.80 7.71
C ALA A 107 -13.58 27.92 8.14
N GLY A 108 -12.86 28.50 7.18
CA GLY A 108 -11.88 29.57 7.42
C GLY A 108 -10.54 29.14 8.05
N LYS A 109 -10.39 27.87 8.45
CA LYS A 109 -9.14 27.34 9.07
C LYS A 109 -8.45 26.25 8.23
N GLY A 110 -9.10 25.74 7.20
CA GLY A 110 -8.57 24.66 6.36
C GLY A 110 -8.80 23.28 6.95
N ALA A 111 -7.98 22.31 6.55
CA ALA A 111 -8.09 20.93 7.01
C ALA A 111 -7.14 20.67 8.18
N ALA A 112 -7.63 19.99 9.23
CA ALA A 112 -6.83 19.57 10.37
C ALA A 112 -6.80 18.04 10.46
N PRO A 113 -5.62 17.41 10.55
CA PRO A 113 -5.50 15.97 10.78
C PRO A 113 -5.89 15.62 12.23
N VAL A 114 -6.73 14.60 12.38
CA VAL A 114 -7.20 14.07 13.65
C VAL A 114 -7.30 12.55 13.55
N SER A 115 -6.69 11.83 14.49
CA SER A 115 -6.90 10.38 14.62
C SER A 115 -7.96 10.09 15.68
N VAL A 116 -8.84 9.14 15.41
CA VAL A 116 -9.74 8.57 16.42
C VAL A 116 -9.46 7.09 16.57
N LEU A 117 -9.05 6.67 17.77
CA LEU A 117 -8.85 5.27 18.14
C LEU A 117 -10.06 4.76 18.91
N ILE A 118 -10.66 3.69 18.44
CA ILE A 118 -11.77 3.00 19.10
C ILE A 118 -11.26 1.63 19.55
N GLY A 119 -11.04 1.47 20.85
CA GLY A 119 -10.63 0.21 21.46
C GLY A 119 -11.69 -0.88 21.34
N GLY A 120 -11.26 -2.14 21.49
CA GLY A 120 -12.18 -3.29 21.52
C GLY A 120 -13.09 -3.34 22.76
N ASN A 121 -12.77 -2.60 23.81
CA ASN A 121 -13.61 -2.38 24.98
C ASN A 121 -14.46 -1.11 24.86
N ASP A 122 -14.68 -0.64 23.62
CA ASP A 122 -15.42 0.58 23.32
C ASP A 122 -14.84 1.89 23.86
N SER A 123 -13.59 1.89 24.33
CA SER A 123 -12.92 3.12 24.71
C SER A 123 -12.57 3.96 23.48
N LEU A 124 -12.84 5.26 23.53
CA LEU A 124 -12.50 6.22 22.46
C LEU A 124 -11.34 7.11 22.88
N ARG A 125 -10.37 7.28 21.99
CA ARG A 125 -9.28 8.26 22.12
C ARG A 125 -9.26 9.15 20.90
N ILE A 126 -9.35 10.46 21.09
CA ILE A 126 -9.26 11.46 20.03
C ILE A 126 -7.89 12.11 20.15
N LEU A 127 -7.06 12.02 19.11
CA LEU A 127 -5.70 12.53 19.12
C LEU A 127 -5.62 13.80 18.26
N SER A 128 -5.20 14.90 18.88
CA SER A 128 -4.96 16.16 18.18
C SER A 128 -3.61 16.15 17.46
N SER A 129 -3.56 16.74 16.27
CA SER A 129 -2.30 17.01 15.57
C SER A 129 -1.85 18.45 15.75
N ARG A 130 -0.53 18.68 15.63
CA ARG A 130 0.05 20.02 15.46
C ARG A 130 -0.13 20.58 14.04
N GLY A 131 -0.78 19.80 13.16
CA GLY A 131 -0.93 20.10 11.74
C GLY A 131 0.06 19.34 10.88
N ASP A 132 0.10 19.66 9.59
CA ASP A 132 1.06 19.05 8.68
C ASP A 132 2.48 19.49 9.01
N ALA A 133 3.39 18.51 9.11
CA ALA A 133 4.81 18.79 9.25
C ALA A 133 5.33 19.51 7.99
N PRO A 134 6.30 20.45 8.12
CA PRO A 134 6.98 21.02 6.97
C PRO A 134 7.55 19.90 6.10
N ARG A 135 7.29 19.97 4.79
CA ARG A 135 7.77 18.99 3.82
C ARG A 135 8.96 19.54 3.05
N GLU A 136 9.86 18.63 2.68
CA GLU A 136 10.89 18.95 1.70
C GLU A 136 10.24 19.32 0.37
N ALA A 137 10.93 20.15 -0.41
CA ALA A 137 10.49 20.47 -1.77
C ALA A 137 10.46 19.20 -2.62
N ALA A 138 9.42 19.08 -3.46
CA ALA A 138 9.26 17.90 -4.28
C ALA A 138 10.43 17.68 -5.24
N LEU A 139 10.90 16.44 -5.27
CA LEU A 139 11.91 16.03 -6.22
C LEU A 139 11.32 15.98 -7.64
N THR A 140 12.15 16.34 -8.62
CA THR A 140 11.83 16.06 -10.04
C THR A 140 11.92 14.57 -10.31
N GLU A 141 11.27 14.08 -11.37
CA GLU A 141 11.29 12.66 -11.73
C GLU A 141 12.72 12.13 -11.90
N THR A 142 13.60 12.91 -12.55
CA THR A 142 15.02 12.58 -12.69
C THR A 142 15.70 12.41 -11.33
N LYS A 143 15.49 13.36 -10.39
CA LYS A 143 16.06 13.28 -9.04
C LYS A 143 15.52 12.10 -8.24
N ILE A 144 14.24 11.74 -8.40
CA ILE A 144 13.66 10.54 -7.76
C ILE A 144 14.37 9.30 -8.31
N ARG A 145 14.48 9.17 -9.64
CA ARG A 145 15.15 8.02 -10.26
C ARG A 145 16.60 7.87 -9.83
N GLU A 146 17.36 8.95 -9.81
CA GLU A 146 18.75 8.97 -9.35
C GLU A 146 18.86 8.59 -7.87
N ARG A 147 18.07 9.23 -7.00
CA ARG A 147 18.10 9.00 -5.55
C ARG A 147 17.77 7.56 -5.16
N PHE A 148 16.82 6.94 -5.87
CA PHE A 148 16.32 5.59 -5.53
C PHE A 148 16.77 4.49 -6.50
N GLY A 149 17.66 4.81 -7.45
CA GLY A 149 18.22 3.83 -8.40
C GLY A 149 17.18 3.24 -9.37
N LEU A 150 16.17 3.99 -9.78
CA LEU A 150 15.12 3.51 -10.69
C LEU A 150 15.57 3.61 -12.16
N HIS A 151 15.59 2.47 -12.86
CA HIS A 151 16.10 2.42 -14.24
C HIS A 151 15.06 2.94 -15.23
N LYS A 152 13.77 2.68 -14.99
CA LYS A 152 12.69 3.06 -15.91
C LYS A 152 12.29 4.53 -15.74
N THR A 153 11.97 5.18 -16.85
CA THR A 153 11.38 6.53 -16.84
C THR A 153 9.93 6.47 -16.36
N PHE A 154 9.47 7.56 -15.75
CA PHE A 154 8.07 7.70 -15.38
C PHE A 154 7.26 8.00 -16.64
N ARG A 155 5.99 7.59 -16.64
CA ARG A 155 5.05 7.94 -17.72
C ARG A 155 3.87 8.73 -17.17
N GLY A 156 3.34 9.61 -18.01
CA GLY A 156 2.22 10.49 -17.67
C GLY A 156 2.68 11.76 -16.95
N GLU A 157 1.72 12.66 -16.72
CA GLU A 157 1.97 13.95 -16.06
C GLU A 157 1.74 13.81 -14.56
N TRP A 158 2.83 13.72 -13.79
CA TRP A 158 2.77 13.72 -12.34
C TRP A 158 2.68 15.15 -11.82
N SER A 159 1.80 15.41 -10.87
CA SER A 159 1.80 16.66 -10.10
C SER A 159 2.96 16.69 -9.10
N GLU A 160 3.22 17.88 -8.54
CA GLU A 160 4.24 18.04 -7.50
C GLU A 160 3.95 17.19 -6.24
N ALA A 161 2.70 17.22 -5.76
CA ALA A 161 2.27 16.46 -4.58
C ALA A 161 2.36 14.94 -4.80
N GLU A 162 2.01 14.44 -5.99
CA GLU A 162 2.12 13.02 -6.32
C GLU A 162 3.59 12.57 -6.39
N ARG A 163 4.48 13.40 -6.97
CA ARG A 163 5.94 13.11 -6.96
C ARG A 163 6.50 13.11 -5.55
N GLN A 164 6.08 14.05 -4.71
CA GLN A 164 6.48 14.10 -3.31
C GLN A 164 6.04 12.81 -2.59
N SER A 165 4.79 12.40 -2.74
CA SER A 165 4.26 11.18 -2.12
C SER A 165 4.97 9.91 -2.61
N LEU A 166 5.31 9.84 -3.90
CA LEU A 166 6.12 8.75 -4.44
C LEU A 166 7.53 8.73 -3.84
N ALA A 167 8.20 9.88 -3.76
CA ALA A 167 9.53 9.99 -3.17
C ALA A 167 9.53 9.59 -1.69
N GLU A 168 8.52 10.03 -0.92
CA GLU A 168 8.33 9.62 0.47
C GLU A 168 8.07 8.12 0.59
N SER A 169 7.22 7.55 -0.28
CA SER A 169 6.95 6.11 -0.30
C SER A 169 8.24 5.31 -0.53
N LEU A 170 9.06 5.71 -1.51
CA LEU A 170 10.33 5.05 -1.82
C LEU A 170 11.37 5.21 -0.69
N ALA A 171 11.37 6.34 0.02
CA ALA A 171 12.29 6.59 1.13
C ALA A 171 12.02 5.73 2.37
N LEU A 172 10.84 5.13 2.47
CA LEU A 172 10.48 4.24 3.59
C LEU A 172 10.95 2.80 3.39
N LEU A 173 11.27 2.44 2.15
CA LEU A 173 11.58 1.07 1.78
C LEU A 173 12.98 0.64 2.22
N LEU A 174 13.09 -0.64 2.54
CA LEU A 174 14.35 -1.34 2.75
C LEU A 174 15.14 -1.41 1.42
N PRO A 175 16.49 -1.52 1.47
CA PRO A 175 17.31 -1.63 0.27
C PRO A 175 16.89 -2.77 -0.66
N ASP A 176 16.54 -3.93 -0.11
CA ASP A 176 16.12 -5.11 -0.90
C ASP A 176 14.73 -4.91 -1.53
N GLU A 177 13.83 -4.16 -0.88
CA GLU A 177 12.54 -3.79 -1.47
C GLU A 177 12.74 -2.80 -2.62
N LEU A 178 13.63 -1.80 -2.46
CA LEU A 178 14.01 -0.88 -3.52
C LEU A 178 14.65 -1.61 -4.73
N ALA A 179 15.43 -2.66 -4.48
CA ALA A 179 16.03 -3.46 -5.53
C ALA A 179 14.98 -4.09 -6.46
N VAL A 180 13.83 -4.53 -5.93
CA VAL A 180 12.70 -5.04 -6.72
C VAL A 180 12.17 -3.97 -7.68
N LEU A 181 12.13 -2.71 -7.23
CA LEU A 181 11.52 -1.60 -7.95
C LEU A 181 12.39 -1.02 -9.07
N ARG A 182 13.70 -1.32 -9.11
CA ARG A 182 14.63 -0.77 -10.13
C ARG A 182 14.12 -0.90 -11.55
N THR A 183 13.45 -2.01 -11.84
CA THR A 183 12.94 -2.37 -13.17
C THR A 183 11.41 -2.26 -13.28
N VAL A 184 10.71 -1.86 -12.22
CA VAL A 184 9.27 -1.55 -12.22
C VAL A 184 9.07 -0.16 -12.80
N ARG A 185 8.06 0.01 -13.64
CA ARG A 185 7.69 1.33 -14.18
C ARG A 185 6.61 1.99 -13.34
N PHE A 186 6.78 3.27 -13.02
CA PHE A 186 5.72 4.09 -12.42
C PHE A 186 5.00 4.90 -13.51
N GLU A 187 3.67 4.83 -13.53
CA GLU A 187 2.82 5.50 -14.52
C GLU A 187 1.72 6.32 -13.83
N ARG A 188 1.39 7.49 -14.39
CA ARG A 188 0.22 8.29 -14.01
C ARG A 188 -0.82 8.22 -15.11
N SER A 189 -2.02 7.73 -14.79
CA SER A 189 -3.11 7.59 -15.75
C SER A 189 -4.22 8.61 -15.54
N GLN A 190 -4.56 9.40 -16.56
CA GLN A 190 -5.69 10.34 -16.47
C GLN A 190 -7.07 9.66 -16.47
N ARG A 191 -7.12 8.33 -16.65
CA ARG A 191 -8.37 7.57 -16.59
C ARG A 191 -8.81 7.43 -15.14
N ASP A 192 -10.04 7.84 -14.86
CA ASP A 192 -10.71 7.51 -13.60
C ASP A 192 -11.34 6.12 -13.73
N LEU A 193 -10.84 5.16 -12.96
CA LEU A 193 -11.38 3.79 -12.92
C LEU A 193 -12.38 3.59 -11.78
N GLY A 194 -12.83 4.69 -11.16
CA GLY A 194 -13.66 4.67 -9.97
C GLY A 194 -12.85 4.82 -8.69
N ARG A 195 -13.57 5.10 -7.61
CA ARG A 195 -12.99 5.47 -6.30
C ARG A 195 -12.19 4.34 -5.65
N ASP A 196 -12.52 3.10 -5.98
CA ASP A 196 -11.94 1.92 -5.36
C ASP A 196 -10.54 1.59 -5.91
N LYS A 197 -10.06 2.34 -6.92
CA LYS A 197 -8.79 2.10 -7.59
C LYS A 197 -7.91 3.34 -7.55
N ALA A 198 -7.28 3.57 -6.40
CA ALA A 198 -6.33 4.66 -6.23
C ALA A 198 -5.02 4.40 -7.00
N ALA A 199 -4.55 3.16 -6.98
CA ALA A 199 -3.39 2.70 -7.73
C ALA A 199 -3.62 1.25 -8.20
N ARG A 200 -2.69 0.73 -9.02
CA ARG A 200 -2.70 -0.67 -9.43
C ARG A 200 -1.32 -1.16 -9.85
N TYR A 201 -0.92 -2.31 -9.34
CA TYR A 201 0.19 -3.11 -9.82
C TYR A 201 -0.27 -4.07 -10.92
N GLU A 202 0.48 -4.11 -12.02
CA GLU A 202 0.27 -5.05 -13.12
C GLU A 202 1.58 -5.74 -13.47
N LEU A 203 1.50 -7.05 -13.69
CA LEU A 203 2.59 -7.90 -14.17
C LEU A 203 2.15 -8.59 -15.44
N ASP A 204 2.80 -8.28 -16.56
CA ASP A 204 2.55 -8.84 -17.88
C ASP A 204 3.87 -9.37 -18.44
N GLY A 205 4.07 -10.69 -18.36
CA GLY A 205 5.39 -11.29 -18.53
C GLY A 205 6.40 -10.73 -17.51
N CYS A 206 7.56 -10.30 -17.99
CA CYS A 206 8.57 -9.61 -17.19
C CYS A 206 8.21 -8.15 -16.85
N LEU A 207 7.30 -7.55 -17.61
CA LEU A 207 6.97 -6.14 -17.49
C LEU A 207 6.08 -5.91 -16.27
N ALA A 208 6.65 -5.24 -15.27
CA ALA A 208 5.93 -4.78 -14.09
C ALA A 208 5.71 -3.27 -14.12
N ARG A 209 4.51 -2.83 -13.74
CA ARG A 209 4.16 -1.42 -13.62
C ARG A 209 3.26 -1.16 -12.42
N ILE A 210 3.40 0.04 -11.85
CA ILE A 210 2.51 0.60 -10.83
C ILE A 210 1.89 1.86 -11.43
N THR A 211 0.58 1.88 -11.55
CA THR A 211 -0.18 3.00 -12.10
C THR A 211 -0.92 3.75 -11.00
N LEU A 212 -0.73 5.07 -10.90
CA LEU A 212 -1.52 5.94 -10.03
C LEU A 212 -2.68 6.58 -10.80
N TYR A 213 -3.89 6.50 -10.23
CA TYR A 213 -5.12 7.05 -10.80
C TYR A 213 -5.57 8.32 -10.06
N PRO A 214 -6.45 9.16 -10.66
CA PRO A 214 -6.85 10.43 -10.07
C PRO A 214 -7.54 10.28 -8.70
N ALA A 215 -8.25 9.18 -8.47
CA ALA A 215 -8.92 8.89 -7.20
C ALA A 215 -7.94 8.89 -6.02
N GLY A 216 -6.72 8.36 -6.21
CA GLY A 216 -5.72 8.29 -5.15
C GLY A 216 -5.27 9.67 -4.65
N ALA A 217 -5.10 10.63 -5.55
CA ALA A 217 -4.75 12.01 -5.19
C ALA A 217 -5.88 12.72 -4.42
N GLY A 218 -7.14 12.36 -4.69
CA GLY A 218 -8.31 12.92 -4.00
C GLY A 218 -8.37 12.57 -2.51
N PHE A 219 -7.79 11.44 -2.09
CA PHE A 219 -7.82 10.99 -0.69
C PHE A 219 -7.10 11.95 0.26
N ASN A 220 -6.06 12.64 -0.21
CA ASN A 220 -5.31 13.62 0.59
C ASN A 220 -6.19 14.76 1.13
N ARG A 221 -7.37 14.97 0.54
CA ARG A 221 -8.32 15.95 1.04
C ARG A 221 -8.97 15.49 2.34
N PHE A 222 -9.29 14.22 2.51
CA PHE A 222 -10.15 13.73 3.60
C PHE A 222 -9.44 12.81 4.57
N LEU A 223 -8.30 12.25 4.17
CA LEU A 223 -7.55 11.27 4.93
C LEU A 223 -6.09 11.71 5.03
N PHE A 224 -5.40 11.13 6.00
CA PHE A 224 -3.94 11.11 6.07
C PHE A 224 -3.50 9.70 6.48
N VAL A 225 -2.20 9.46 6.52
CA VAL A 225 -1.63 8.21 7.04
C VAL A 225 -0.40 8.50 7.88
N GLY A 226 -0.07 7.62 8.81
CA GLY A 226 1.11 7.72 9.67
C GLY A 226 0.82 8.35 11.01
N ASP A 227 1.88 8.62 11.76
CA ASP A 227 1.78 9.20 13.09
C ASP A 227 1.06 10.56 13.06
N ILE A 228 0.09 10.77 13.96
CA ILE A 228 -0.65 12.03 14.11
C ILE A 228 0.26 13.25 14.36
N ALA A 229 1.46 13.03 14.92
CA ALA A 229 2.48 14.05 15.11
C ALA A 229 3.24 14.42 13.82
N ALA A 230 3.19 13.55 12.81
CA ALA A 230 3.82 13.75 11.50
C ALA A 230 2.94 13.19 10.37
N PRO A 231 1.72 13.73 10.18
CA PRO A 231 0.75 13.16 9.26
C PRO A 231 1.24 13.28 7.81
N ARG A 232 1.06 12.21 7.04
CA ARG A 232 1.47 12.12 5.64
C ARG A 232 0.28 12.08 4.69
N ASP A 233 0.54 12.29 3.41
CA ASP A 233 -0.50 12.21 2.40
C ASP A 233 -1.07 10.81 2.30
N ALA A 234 -2.41 10.69 2.29
CA ALA A 234 -3.10 9.41 2.20
C ALA A 234 -2.74 8.62 0.92
N VAL A 235 -2.34 9.29 -0.16
CA VAL A 235 -1.91 8.64 -1.42
C VAL A 235 -0.62 7.82 -1.27
N LEU A 236 0.17 8.07 -0.22
CA LEU A 236 1.34 7.25 0.13
C LEU A 236 0.94 5.79 0.41
N PHE A 237 -0.22 5.58 1.05
CA PHE A 237 -0.70 4.25 1.39
C PHE A 237 -1.01 3.37 0.16
N PRO A 238 -1.83 3.77 -0.83
CA PRO A 238 -2.06 2.97 -2.02
C PRO A 238 -0.79 2.78 -2.86
N LEU A 239 0.16 3.74 -2.87
CA LEU A 239 1.45 3.52 -3.54
C LEU A 239 2.24 2.39 -2.86
N LEU A 240 2.36 2.41 -1.53
CA LEU A 240 3.03 1.35 -0.78
C LEU A 240 2.29 0.01 -0.90
N HIS A 241 0.96 0.02 -0.99
CA HIS A 241 0.16 -1.18 -1.24
C HIS A 241 0.57 -1.85 -2.55
N GLU A 242 0.63 -1.10 -3.66
CA GLU A 242 1.05 -1.66 -4.95
C GLU A 242 2.52 -2.07 -4.97
N ILE A 243 3.38 -1.37 -4.21
CA ILE A 243 4.76 -1.80 -4.00
C ILE A 243 4.80 -3.14 -3.25
N GLY A 244 3.90 -3.35 -2.28
CA GLY A 244 3.70 -4.64 -1.61
C GLY A 244 3.41 -5.75 -2.63
N HIS A 245 2.47 -5.54 -3.55
CA HIS A 245 2.22 -6.49 -4.65
C HIS A 245 3.46 -6.72 -5.54
N ALA A 246 4.26 -5.68 -5.80
CA ALA A 246 5.50 -5.84 -6.55
C ALA A 246 6.54 -6.69 -5.81
N VAL A 247 6.66 -6.52 -4.48
CA VAL A 247 7.58 -7.26 -3.61
C VAL A 247 7.15 -8.73 -3.49
N GLU A 248 5.87 -9.02 -3.25
CA GLU A 248 5.40 -10.41 -3.12
C GLU A 248 5.59 -11.21 -4.41
N ARG A 249 5.41 -10.56 -5.57
CA ARG A 249 5.57 -11.17 -6.90
C ARG A 249 6.99 -11.15 -7.45
N ALA A 250 7.95 -10.58 -6.73
CA ALA A 250 9.32 -10.47 -7.20
C ALA A 250 9.93 -11.83 -7.63
N PRO A 251 9.71 -12.96 -6.92
CA PRO A 251 10.20 -14.26 -7.37
C PRO A 251 9.57 -14.73 -8.69
N ALA A 252 8.24 -14.65 -8.81
CA ALA A 252 7.55 -15.02 -10.05
C ALA A 252 8.01 -14.16 -11.23
N ARG A 253 8.13 -12.85 -11.02
CA ARG A 253 8.63 -11.92 -12.02
C ARG A 253 10.07 -12.21 -12.42
N HIS A 254 10.94 -12.59 -11.49
CA HIS A 254 12.30 -12.99 -11.80
C HIS A 254 12.32 -14.18 -12.77
N ALA A 255 11.53 -15.22 -12.50
CA ALA A 255 11.39 -16.37 -13.40
C ALA A 255 10.86 -15.96 -14.78
N LEU A 256 9.84 -15.09 -14.85
CA LEU A 256 9.30 -14.57 -16.12
C LEU A 256 10.35 -13.78 -16.92
N CYS A 257 11.14 -12.93 -16.26
CA CYS A 257 12.21 -12.18 -16.92
C CYS A 257 13.30 -13.10 -17.47
N THR A 258 13.73 -14.11 -16.70
CA THR A 258 14.68 -15.11 -17.20
C THR A 258 14.10 -15.87 -18.38
N ALA A 259 12.82 -16.26 -18.31
CA ALA A 259 12.14 -16.93 -19.41
C ALA A 259 12.16 -16.07 -20.70
N GLU A 260 11.77 -14.80 -20.62
CA GLU A 260 11.80 -13.90 -21.77
C GLU A 260 13.19 -13.78 -22.41
N SER A 261 14.26 -13.72 -21.60
CA SER A 261 15.64 -13.73 -22.11
C SER A 261 15.98 -15.05 -22.84
N LEU A 262 15.58 -16.20 -22.30
CA LEU A 262 15.78 -17.49 -22.96
C LEU A 262 15.01 -17.60 -24.28
N ARG A 263 13.78 -17.07 -24.31
CA ARG A 263 12.97 -17.03 -25.54
C ARG A 263 13.64 -16.20 -26.63
N ALA A 264 14.16 -15.03 -26.30
CA ALA A 264 14.88 -14.19 -27.25
C ALA A 264 16.15 -14.89 -27.78
N ALA A 265 16.93 -15.54 -26.90
CA ALA A 265 18.10 -16.33 -27.29
C ALA A 265 17.72 -17.51 -28.19
N ALA A 266 16.65 -18.25 -27.86
CA ALA A 266 16.15 -19.36 -28.66
C ALA A 266 15.79 -18.91 -30.08
N GLU A 267 15.10 -17.77 -30.24
CA GLU A 267 14.75 -17.24 -31.56
C GLU A 267 15.99 -16.84 -32.37
N LYS A 268 17.02 -16.28 -31.73
CA LYS A 268 18.32 -16.02 -32.37
C LYS A 268 18.95 -17.31 -32.93
N TYR A 269 19.04 -18.36 -32.10
CA TYR A 269 19.58 -19.66 -32.54
C TYR A 269 18.79 -20.27 -33.69
N ARG A 270 17.46 -20.13 -33.68
CA ARG A 270 16.59 -20.57 -34.78
C ARG A 270 16.89 -19.82 -36.07
N SER A 271 16.99 -18.49 -36.01
CA SER A 271 17.34 -17.65 -37.16
C SER A 271 18.72 -18.01 -37.74
N ASP A 272 19.72 -18.19 -36.88
CA ASP A 272 21.07 -18.55 -37.32
C ASP A 272 21.15 -19.97 -37.88
N ALA A 273 20.40 -20.93 -37.32
CA ALA A 273 20.27 -22.26 -37.89
C ALA A 273 19.76 -22.19 -39.33
N TRP A 274 18.70 -21.42 -39.59
CA TRP A 274 18.14 -21.24 -40.94
C TRP A 274 19.14 -20.71 -41.97
N ARG A 275 20.07 -19.84 -41.56
CA ARG A 275 21.16 -19.32 -42.41
C ARG A 275 22.20 -20.39 -42.74
N LEU A 276 22.34 -21.42 -41.89
CA LEU A 276 23.30 -22.51 -42.02
C LEU A 276 22.66 -23.83 -42.46
N ARG A 277 21.46 -23.80 -43.07
CA ARG A 277 20.72 -25.00 -43.50
C ARG A 277 21.51 -25.93 -44.43
N ASP A 278 22.44 -25.38 -45.22
CA ASP A 278 23.30 -26.15 -46.14
C ASP A 278 24.51 -26.78 -45.42
N GLN A 279 24.65 -26.59 -44.10
CA GLN A 279 25.68 -27.16 -43.23
C GLN A 279 25.04 -28.02 -42.12
N PRO A 280 24.64 -29.28 -42.39
CA PRO A 280 23.76 -30.06 -41.51
C PRO A 280 24.26 -30.22 -40.07
N ALA A 281 25.56 -30.41 -39.87
CA ALA A 281 26.12 -30.56 -38.52
C ALA A 281 25.94 -29.29 -37.66
N ARG A 282 26.19 -28.10 -38.25
CA ARG A 282 26.02 -26.81 -37.56
C ARG A 282 24.55 -26.45 -37.38
N TYR A 283 23.73 -26.67 -38.40
CA TYR A 283 22.27 -26.55 -38.31
C TYR A 283 21.73 -27.36 -37.14
N ASN A 284 22.02 -28.66 -37.09
CA ASN A 284 21.53 -29.54 -36.03
C ASN A 284 22.05 -29.15 -34.64
N ALA A 285 23.27 -28.61 -34.52
CA ALA A 285 23.79 -28.12 -33.25
C ALA A 285 23.01 -26.90 -32.73
N LEU A 286 22.71 -25.94 -33.61
CA LEU A 286 21.94 -24.75 -33.25
C LEU A 286 20.47 -25.09 -32.93
N ILE A 287 19.87 -26.02 -33.67
CA ILE A 287 18.51 -26.51 -33.38
C ILE A 287 18.46 -27.19 -32.00
N ARG A 288 19.42 -28.07 -31.68
CA ARG A 288 19.48 -28.67 -30.33
C ARG A 288 19.58 -27.61 -29.22
N ARG A 289 20.36 -26.55 -29.46
CA ARG A 289 20.47 -25.44 -28.49
C ARG A 289 19.17 -24.64 -28.38
N HIS A 290 18.48 -24.40 -29.49
CA HIS A 290 17.15 -23.81 -29.50
C HIS A 290 16.17 -24.65 -28.65
N ASP A 291 16.09 -25.96 -28.91
CA ASP A 291 15.17 -26.86 -28.21
C ASP A 291 15.45 -26.90 -26.70
N GLU A 292 16.72 -26.90 -26.29
CA GLU A 292 17.11 -26.82 -24.87
C GLU A 292 16.62 -25.53 -24.20
N LEU A 293 16.77 -24.38 -24.88
CA LEU A 293 16.33 -23.09 -24.36
C LEU A 293 14.81 -22.97 -24.30
N VAL A 294 14.09 -23.53 -25.29
CA VAL A 294 12.63 -23.61 -25.29
C VAL A 294 12.13 -24.45 -24.11
N ARG A 295 12.73 -25.62 -23.86
CA ARG A 295 12.37 -26.43 -22.69
C ARG A 295 12.57 -25.68 -21.37
N ARG A 296 13.71 -25.00 -21.22
CA ARG A 296 13.98 -24.18 -20.02
C ARG A 296 13.03 -22.98 -19.89
N TYR A 297 12.64 -22.37 -21.01
CA TYR A 297 11.61 -21.34 -21.02
C TYR A 297 10.29 -21.89 -20.47
N ASP A 298 9.83 -23.04 -20.95
CA ASP A 298 8.58 -23.65 -20.48
C ASP A 298 8.65 -24.03 -18.99
N GLU A 299 9.79 -24.53 -18.52
CA GLU A 299 10.05 -24.82 -17.10
C GLU A 299 9.92 -23.55 -16.23
N LEU A 300 10.49 -22.43 -16.66
CA LEU A 300 10.41 -21.15 -15.93
C LEU A 300 9.03 -20.51 -15.95
N ILE A 301 8.26 -20.68 -17.04
CA ILE A 301 6.86 -20.23 -17.07
C ILE A 301 6.04 -21.02 -16.05
N ALA A 302 6.22 -22.35 -15.98
CA ALA A 302 5.56 -23.17 -14.99
C ALA A 302 5.97 -22.81 -13.55
N GLU A 303 7.27 -22.56 -13.32
CA GLU A 303 7.78 -22.09 -12.03
C GLU A 303 7.16 -20.75 -11.62
N ALA A 304 7.09 -19.78 -12.54
CA ALA A 304 6.49 -18.48 -12.28
C ALA A 304 5.02 -18.59 -11.83
N GLU A 305 4.23 -19.47 -12.45
CA GLU A 305 2.83 -19.69 -12.06
C GLU A 305 2.73 -20.30 -10.64
N LEU A 306 3.60 -21.25 -10.29
CA LEU A 306 3.67 -21.78 -8.92
C LEU A 306 4.04 -20.71 -7.91
N LEU A 307 4.95 -19.80 -8.26
CA LEU A 307 5.39 -18.70 -7.41
C LEU A 307 4.32 -17.60 -7.23
N ARG A 308 3.24 -17.59 -8.02
CA ARG A 308 2.17 -16.58 -7.93
C ARG A 308 1.06 -16.94 -6.93
N ASN A 309 0.79 -18.21 -6.64
CA ASN A 309 -0.42 -18.57 -5.88
C ASN A 309 -0.37 -19.89 -5.07
N PRO A 310 -0.21 -19.85 -3.73
CA PRO A 310 0.39 -18.77 -2.96
C PRO A 310 1.90 -18.78 -3.12
N GLY A 311 2.49 -17.63 -3.40
CA GLY A 311 3.94 -17.48 -3.47
C GLY A 311 4.63 -17.70 -2.11
N PRO A 312 5.98 -17.77 -2.10
CA PRO A 312 6.77 -17.97 -0.88
C PRO A 312 6.59 -16.83 0.13
N VAL A 313 6.47 -15.58 -0.33
CA VAL A 313 6.21 -14.41 0.52
C VAL A 313 4.85 -14.52 1.19
N ILE A 314 3.79 -14.83 0.44
CA ILE A 314 2.43 -15.02 0.96
C ILE A 314 2.38 -16.21 1.94
N THR A 315 3.09 -17.29 1.65
CA THR A 315 3.19 -18.46 2.55
C THR A 315 3.86 -18.10 3.87
N ALA A 316 4.93 -17.28 3.85
CA ALA A 316 5.59 -16.80 5.06
C ALA A 316 4.69 -15.81 5.84
N TYR A 317 4.04 -14.89 5.12
CA TYR A 317 3.08 -13.95 5.68
C TYR A 317 1.94 -14.65 6.42
N LEU A 318 1.36 -15.71 5.84
CA LEU A 318 0.26 -16.45 6.44
C LEU A 318 0.63 -17.08 7.79
N ARG A 319 1.88 -17.55 7.93
CA ARG A 319 2.41 -18.03 9.21
C ARG A 319 2.58 -16.89 10.22
N ALA A 320 3.07 -15.73 9.77
CA ALA A 320 3.24 -14.55 10.63
C ALA A 320 1.90 -13.96 11.10
N LEU A 321 0.85 -14.07 10.28
CA LEU A 321 -0.51 -13.67 10.62
C LEU A 321 -1.13 -14.59 11.69
N ALA A 322 -0.64 -15.83 11.82
CA ALA A 322 -1.01 -16.79 12.85
C ALA A 322 -2.54 -17.03 12.97
N GLY A 323 -3.23 -17.06 11.82
CA GLY A 323 -4.68 -17.28 11.75
C GLY A 323 -5.53 -16.09 12.20
N LEU A 324 -4.93 -14.94 12.53
CA LEU A 324 -5.68 -13.73 12.83
C LEU A 324 -6.27 -13.10 11.55
N PRO A 325 -7.37 -12.34 11.64
CA PRO A 325 -7.85 -11.57 10.49
C PRO A 325 -6.82 -10.51 10.06
N PRO A 326 -6.85 -10.07 8.78
CA PRO A 326 -6.06 -8.94 8.27
C PRO A 326 -6.24 -7.66 9.12
N PRO A 327 -5.27 -6.73 9.11
CA PRO A 327 -5.35 -5.48 9.89
C PRO A 327 -6.30 -4.44 9.29
N THR A 328 -6.76 -4.60 8.05
CA THR A 328 -7.73 -3.71 7.39
C THR A 328 -8.91 -4.51 6.83
N ASP A 329 -10.05 -3.84 6.62
CA ASP A 329 -11.23 -4.48 6.00
C ASP A 329 -10.94 -4.92 4.56
N TYR A 330 -10.24 -4.08 3.78
CA TYR A 330 -9.87 -4.40 2.39
C TYR A 330 -8.93 -5.61 2.30
N GLY A 331 -8.03 -5.77 3.27
CA GLY A 331 -7.16 -6.95 3.35
C GLY A 331 -7.91 -8.28 3.49
N ARG A 332 -9.21 -8.28 3.81
CA ARG A 332 -10.04 -9.50 3.89
C ARG A 332 -10.42 -10.07 2.53
N GLU A 333 -10.24 -9.32 1.44
CA GLU A 333 -10.61 -9.78 0.09
C GLU A 333 -9.74 -10.95 -0.38
N SER A 334 -8.44 -10.93 -0.10
CA SER A 334 -7.52 -12.02 -0.39
C SER A 334 -6.26 -11.97 0.49
N LEU A 335 -5.49 -13.06 0.52
CA LEU A 335 -4.21 -13.07 1.25
C LEU A 335 -3.18 -12.10 0.65
N GLN A 336 -3.25 -11.87 -0.65
CA GLN A 336 -2.42 -10.91 -1.37
C GLN A 336 -2.77 -9.48 -0.97
N GLU A 337 -4.07 -9.13 -0.94
CA GLU A 337 -4.52 -7.82 -0.44
C GLU A 337 -4.16 -7.64 1.04
N SER A 338 -4.33 -8.70 1.86
CA SER A 338 -3.93 -8.70 3.26
C SER A 338 -2.45 -8.38 3.44
N PHE A 339 -1.59 -9.02 2.64
CA PHE A 339 -0.16 -8.75 2.64
C PHE A 339 0.14 -7.31 2.23
N ALA A 340 -0.42 -6.85 1.11
CA ALA A 340 -0.18 -5.50 0.57
C ALA A 340 -0.65 -4.39 1.53
N GLU A 341 -1.81 -4.54 2.17
CA GLU A 341 -2.31 -3.61 3.20
C GLU A 341 -1.41 -3.61 4.44
N SER A 342 -0.94 -4.79 4.87
CA SER A 342 -0.03 -4.91 6.02
C SER A 342 1.34 -4.31 5.72
N PHE A 343 1.84 -4.49 4.49
CA PHE A 343 3.08 -3.89 4.00
C PHE A 343 2.97 -2.37 3.98
N ALA A 344 1.87 -1.84 3.45
CA ALA A 344 1.60 -0.42 3.43
C ALA A 344 1.52 0.17 4.84
N LEU A 345 0.82 -0.49 5.77
CA LEU A 345 0.79 -0.07 7.17
C LEU A 345 2.18 -0.11 7.82
N PHE A 346 2.96 -1.19 7.63
CA PHE A 346 4.29 -1.29 8.23
C PHE A 346 5.18 -0.09 7.90
N HIS A 347 5.14 0.37 6.65
CA HIS A 347 5.95 1.47 6.16
C HIS A 347 5.34 2.86 6.42
N ALA A 348 4.02 3.00 6.30
CA ALA A 348 3.32 4.27 6.44
C ALA A 348 2.99 4.61 7.90
N ASP A 349 2.47 3.64 8.66
CA ASP A 349 2.11 3.73 10.07
C ASP A 349 2.47 2.44 10.84
N PRO A 350 3.76 2.25 11.15
CA PRO A 350 4.22 1.07 11.90
C PRO A 350 3.53 0.93 13.27
N GLN A 351 3.07 2.03 13.87
CA GLN A 351 2.43 2.01 15.18
C GLN A 351 1.00 1.47 15.09
N ALA A 352 0.25 1.82 14.04
CA ALA A 352 -1.04 1.21 13.77
C ALA A 352 -0.92 -0.30 13.56
N LEU A 353 0.07 -0.75 12.77
CA LEU A 353 0.30 -2.20 12.60
C LEU A 353 0.72 -2.87 13.91
N LEU A 354 1.57 -2.23 14.72
CA LEU A 354 1.96 -2.75 16.03
C LEU A 354 0.77 -2.89 16.98
N ARG A 355 -0.14 -1.90 17.02
CA ARG A 355 -1.38 -1.96 17.81
C ARG A 355 -2.31 -3.07 17.33
N ALA A 356 -2.52 -3.17 16.01
CA ALA A 356 -3.43 -4.13 15.42
C ALA A 356 -2.89 -5.56 15.45
N ARG A 357 -1.65 -5.78 15.02
CA ARG A 357 -1.02 -7.10 14.81
C ARG A 357 0.45 -7.09 15.24
N PRO A 358 0.75 -7.13 16.56
CA PRO A 358 2.13 -7.02 17.06
C PRO A 358 3.10 -8.08 16.53
N ALA A 359 2.65 -9.33 16.34
CA ALA A 359 3.48 -10.41 15.81
C ALA A 359 3.84 -10.17 14.34
N LEU A 360 2.87 -9.69 13.55
CA LEU A 360 3.06 -9.36 12.15
C LEU A 360 3.99 -8.14 11.98
N TYR A 361 3.83 -7.12 12.83
CA TYR A 361 4.78 -5.99 12.89
C TYR A 361 6.21 -6.48 13.12
N ARG A 362 6.43 -7.35 14.11
CA ARG A 362 7.77 -7.90 14.40
C ARG A 362 8.34 -8.68 13.20
N TRP A 363 7.50 -9.44 12.51
CA TRP A 363 7.92 -10.18 11.31
C TRP A 363 8.44 -9.23 10.22
N PHE A 364 7.70 -8.17 9.89
CA PHE A 364 8.16 -7.14 8.95
C PHE A 364 9.43 -6.44 9.44
N ALA A 365 9.50 -6.08 10.73
CA ALA A 365 10.66 -5.42 11.34
C ALA A 365 11.94 -6.26 11.27
N THR A 366 11.82 -7.59 11.29
CA THR A 366 12.95 -8.52 11.08
C THR A 366 13.27 -8.81 9.61
N GLY A 367 12.55 -8.18 8.66
CA GLY A 367 12.69 -8.41 7.22
C GLY A 367 12.16 -9.77 6.77
N GLY A 368 11.17 -10.35 7.45
CA GLY A 368 10.70 -11.71 7.18
C GLY A 368 10.15 -11.90 5.76
N HIS A 369 9.53 -10.88 5.16
CA HIS A 369 9.09 -10.88 3.76
C HIS A 369 10.27 -10.83 2.79
N VAL A 370 11.29 -10.01 3.07
CA VAL A 370 12.52 -9.93 2.28
C VAL A 370 13.27 -11.25 2.31
N GLN A 371 13.36 -11.90 3.48
CA GLN A 371 13.98 -13.22 3.61
C GLN A 371 13.24 -14.27 2.79
N ALA A 372 11.91 -14.29 2.85
CA ALA A 372 11.09 -15.22 2.06
C ALA A 372 11.22 -14.98 0.55
N MET A 373 11.26 -13.71 0.12
CA MET A 373 11.50 -13.31 -1.26
C MET A 373 12.88 -13.76 -1.74
N ASN A 374 13.94 -13.40 -1.01
CA ASN A 374 15.33 -13.68 -1.37
C ASN A 374 15.66 -15.18 -1.34
N ALA A 375 14.99 -15.97 -0.51
CA ALA A 375 15.15 -17.43 -0.48
C ALA A 375 14.58 -18.10 -1.74
N ALA A 376 13.63 -17.46 -2.42
CA ALA A 376 12.99 -17.99 -3.63
C ALA A 376 13.64 -17.49 -4.93
N ILE A 377 14.51 -16.49 -4.86
CA ILE A 377 15.25 -15.98 -6.03
C ILE A 377 16.63 -16.67 -6.04
N PRO A 378 16.95 -17.49 -7.06
CA PRO A 378 18.24 -18.17 -7.13
C PRO A 378 19.41 -17.19 -7.07
N ARG A 379 20.25 -17.29 -6.04
CA ARG A 379 21.52 -16.56 -5.93
C ARG A 379 22.57 -17.23 -6.82
N GLY A 380 22.52 -17.06 -8.14
CA GLY A 380 23.46 -17.83 -8.95
C GLY A 380 23.38 -17.78 -10.47
N ALA A 381 23.01 -16.66 -11.08
CA ALA A 381 23.23 -16.48 -12.51
C ALA A 381 23.62 -15.04 -12.91
N SER A 382 23.97 -14.15 -11.96
CA SER A 382 24.25 -12.75 -12.30
C SER A 382 25.66 -12.48 -12.82
N GLU A 383 26.54 -13.47 -12.91
CA GLU A 383 27.94 -13.25 -13.33
C GLU A 383 28.51 -14.42 -14.14
N ALA A 384 27.68 -15.15 -14.89
CA ALA A 384 28.20 -15.88 -16.06
C ALA A 384 28.44 -14.85 -17.18
N GLU A 385 29.50 -14.07 -16.97
CA GLU A 385 30.38 -13.52 -18.00
C GLU A 385 29.67 -13.16 -19.31
N ASP A 386 29.36 -11.87 -19.41
CA ASP A 386 29.35 -11.10 -20.65
C ASP A 386 30.79 -11.04 -21.24
N GLU A 387 31.50 -12.18 -21.27
CA GLU A 387 32.75 -12.37 -21.99
C GLU A 387 32.40 -12.78 -23.42
N GLY A 388 32.27 -11.79 -24.30
CA GLY A 388 32.37 -12.02 -25.74
C GLY A 388 31.24 -11.45 -26.57
N GLY A 389 31.14 -10.11 -26.62
CA GLY A 389 30.23 -9.43 -27.51
C GLY A 389 30.49 -7.93 -27.68
N GLU A 390 31.76 -7.50 -27.76
CA GLU A 390 32.05 -6.28 -28.51
C GLU A 390 31.42 -6.45 -29.90
N ASP A 391 30.65 -5.45 -30.33
CA ASP A 391 29.89 -5.37 -31.59
C ASP A 391 28.50 -6.04 -31.61
N SER A 392 27.55 -5.45 -30.88
CA SER A 392 26.16 -5.35 -31.36
C SER A 392 25.87 -3.89 -31.74
N PRO A 393 25.95 -3.52 -33.03
CA PRO A 393 25.61 -2.19 -33.50
C PRO A 393 24.13 -2.18 -33.92
N TRP A 394 23.22 -2.18 -32.94
CA TRP A 394 21.80 -1.88 -33.17
C TRP A 394 21.24 -1.10 -31.99
#